data_AF-A0A9D9RHB6-F1
#
_entry.id   AF-A0A9D9RHB6-F1
#
_cell.length_a   1.000
_cell.length_b   1.000
_cell.length_c   1.000
_cell.angle_alpha   90.00
_cell.angle_beta   90.00
_cell.angle_gamma   90.00
#
_symmetry.space_group_name_H-M   'P 1'
#
loop_
_entity.id
_entity.type
_entity.pdbx_description
1 polymer ?
#
loop_
_entity_poly.entity_id
_entity_poly.type
_entity_poly.pdbx_seq_one_letter_code
_entity_poly.pdbx_strand_id
1 'polypeptide(L)'
;TYNLTTRTGEVVIYLKPVINELETVVVHAAEKNGWQKYGADFIENFLGYSDFSKQCVLKNPEVLSFYYDPELLVLRVVAKKPLLIYNKALGYNITYWLDEFEQNYKTRIIIFKGSSLFEDRIKAKGRKSQAAKWLKNRTEAYNGSVMHFIRAVYAGDLAKSGFVVRRLDKVEGYRKGKYTNVVDPKELAEADFSESILTDSLTSQKIIQFTKYLYVLYNKELEELSYLKRQYLFNQPNPGPQTSIVQLVGTTAVEIFPNGHIEPAIAFFLEGYWAYEKLDKLLPLDYKAKGE
;
A
#
# COMPACT_ATOMS: atom_id res chain seq x y z
N THR A 1 1.25 6.30 39.28
CA THR A 1 2.58 6.73 39.77
C THR A 1 3.46 5.50 39.85
N TYR A 2 4.40 5.34 38.92
CA TYR A 2 5.34 4.23 38.95
C TYR A 2 6.62 4.69 39.63
N ASN A 3 6.94 4.10 40.77
CA ASN A 3 8.17 4.36 41.52
C ASN A 3 9.30 3.54 40.89
N LEU A 4 10.05 4.16 39.98
CA LEU A 4 11.29 3.56 39.48
C LEU A 4 12.38 3.77 40.52
N THR A 5 12.79 2.69 41.17
CA THR A 5 13.94 2.64 42.07
C THR A 5 15.16 2.19 41.29
N THR A 6 16.22 2.99 41.31
CA THR A 6 17.51 2.64 40.71
C THR A 6 18.16 1.57 41.57
N ARG A 7 18.41 0.39 41.00
CA ARG A 7 19.17 -0.69 41.65
C ARG A 7 20.50 -0.87 40.92
N THR A 8 21.60 -0.90 41.66
CA THR A 8 22.92 -1.30 41.17
C THR A 8 23.12 -2.79 41.42
N GLY A 9 23.29 -3.56 40.35
CA GLY A 9 23.50 -5.00 40.35
C GLY A 9 23.39 -5.58 38.93
N GLU A 10 23.98 -6.74 38.67
CA GLU A 10 23.88 -7.40 37.37
C GLU A 10 22.42 -7.75 37.03
N VAL A 11 21.93 -7.22 35.91
CA VAL A 11 20.64 -7.59 35.35
C VAL A 11 20.83 -8.83 34.48
N VAL A 12 20.41 -9.98 34.99
CA VAL A 12 20.43 -11.23 34.23
C VAL A 12 19.12 -11.33 33.44
N ILE A 13 19.20 -11.08 32.13
CA ILE A 13 18.08 -11.20 31.19
C ILE A 13 18.06 -12.62 30.64
N TYR A 14 16.98 -13.36 30.90
CA TYR A 14 16.74 -14.65 30.29
C TYR A 14 15.92 -14.49 29.01
N LEU A 15 16.53 -14.73 27.86
CA LEU A 15 15.82 -14.83 26.59
C LEU A 15 15.31 -16.25 26.40
N LYS A 16 14.02 -16.40 26.06
CA LYS A 16 13.51 -17.66 25.52
C LYS A 16 13.82 -17.68 24.02
N PRO A 17 14.61 -18.65 23.51
CA PRO A 17 14.83 -18.75 22.08
C PRO A 17 13.49 -19.04 21.39
N VAL A 18 13.10 -18.13 20.49
CA VAL A 18 12.04 -18.40 19.53
C VAL A 18 12.71 -19.17 18.38
N ILE A 19 12.51 -20.48 18.36
CA ILE A 19 12.94 -21.33 17.26
C ILE A 19 11.93 -21.11 16.13
N ASN A 20 12.28 -20.27 15.16
CA ASN A 20 11.58 -20.25 13.88
C ASN A 20 12.11 -21.43 13.06
N GLU A 21 11.36 -22.54 13.02
CA GLU A 21 11.59 -23.54 11.98
C GLU A 21 11.35 -22.88 10.63
N LEU A 22 12.36 -22.89 9.77
CA LEU A 22 12.19 -22.46 8.39
C LEU A 22 11.28 -23.48 7.71
N GLU A 23 10.08 -23.06 7.30
CA GLU A 23 9.24 -23.88 6.43
C GLU A 23 10.06 -24.31 5.21
N THR A 24 10.05 -25.60 4.92
CA THR A 24 10.69 -26.14 3.73
C THR A 24 10.03 -25.54 2.50
N VAL A 25 10.69 -24.61 1.82
CA VAL A 25 10.20 -24.04 0.57
C VAL A 25 10.36 -25.09 -0.52
N VAL A 26 9.26 -25.69 -0.96
CA VAL A 26 9.24 -26.53 -2.15
C VAL A 26 9.46 -25.62 -3.37
N VAL A 27 10.64 -25.72 -3.98
CA VAL A 27 10.94 -24.96 -5.19
C VAL A 27 10.34 -25.69 -6.38
N HIS A 28 9.17 -25.24 -6.82
CA HIS A 28 8.58 -25.68 -8.08
C HIS A 28 9.44 -25.22 -9.26
N ALA A 29 9.42 -25.97 -10.36
CA ALA A 29 10.03 -25.53 -11.61
C ALA A 29 9.27 -24.33 -12.19
N ALA A 30 9.97 -23.47 -12.92
CA ALA A 30 9.34 -22.34 -13.59
C ALA A 30 8.30 -22.81 -14.63
N GLU A 31 7.17 -22.13 -14.67
CA GLU A 31 6.08 -22.37 -15.62
C GLU A 31 6.51 -21.99 -17.04
N LYS A 32 6.59 -22.97 -17.95
CA LYS A 32 7.08 -22.77 -19.32
C LYS A 32 6.31 -21.67 -20.09
N ASN A 33 5.00 -21.60 -19.89
CA ASN A 33 4.11 -20.61 -20.50
C ASN A 33 3.52 -19.66 -19.44
N GLY A 34 4.33 -19.32 -18.43
CA GLY A 34 3.91 -18.53 -17.27
C GLY A 34 3.28 -17.20 -17.66
N TRP A 35 3.86 -16.48 -18.63
CA TRP A 35 3.31 -15.19 -19.09
C TRP A 35 1.93 -15.36 -19.73
N GLN A 36 1.73 -16.38 -20.56
CA GLN A 36 0.45 -16.65 -21.22
C GLN A 36 -0.63 -17.05 -20.21
N LYS A 37 -0.25 -17.77 -19.14
CA LYS A 37 -1.18 -18.30 -18.13
C LYS A 37 -1.51 -17.28 -17.02
N TYR A 38 -0.51 -16.52 -16.58
CA TYR A 38 -0.58 -15.68 -15.37
C TYR A 38 -0.23 -14.21 -15.62
N GLY A 39 0.21 -13.84 -16.83
CA GLY A 39 0.65 -12.47 -17.12
C GLY A 39 -0.47 -11.44 -16.96
N ALA A 40 -1.71 -11.80 -17.30
CA ALA A 40 -2.87 -10.94 -17.10
C ALA A 40 -3.13 -10.69 -15.61
N ASP A 41 -3.20 -11.75 -14.80
CA ASP A 41 -3.36 -11.69 -13.35
C ASP A 41 -2.23 -10.87 -12.71
N PHE A 42 -0.98 -11.13 -13.09
CA PHE A 42 0.19 -10.39 -12.60
C PHE A 42 0.07 -8.90 -12.91
N ILE A 43 -0.21 -8.54 -14.17
CA ILE A 43 -0.33 -7.13 -14.57
C ILE A 43 -1.45 -6.43 -13.82
N GLU A 44 -2.60 -7.08 -13.68
CA GLU A 44 -3.72 -6.53 -12.95
C GLU A 44 -3.42 -6.38 -11.45
N ASN A 45 -2.69 -7.34 -10.86
CA ASN A 45 -2.36 -7.31 -9.45
C ASN A 45 -1.16 -6.44 -9.11
N PHE A 46 -0.31 -6.13 -10.08
CA PHE A 46 0.88 -5.29 -9.92
C PHE A 46 0.63 -3.83 -10.33
N LEU A 47 -0.07 -3.61 -11.46
CA LEU A 47 -0.40 -2.28 -11.97
C LEU A 47 -1.81 -1.82 -11.61
N GLY A 48 -2.72 -2.71 -11.18
CA GLY A 48 -4.12 -2.36 -10.91
C GLY A 48 -5.05 -2.54 -12.12
N TYR A 49 -6.34 -2.23 -11.94
CA TYR A 49 -7.39 -2.37 -12.96
C TYR A 49 -8.18 -1.07 -13.21
N SER A 50 -7.54 0.07 -12.97
CA SER A 50 -8.10 1.41 -13.17
C SER A 50 -8.03 1.90 -14.62
N ASP A 51 -8.60 3.07 -14.88
CA ASP A 51 -8.39 3.77 -16.15
C ASP A 51 -6.93 4.26 -16.34
N PHE A 52 -6.16 4.40 -15.26
CA PHE A 52 -4.73 4.71 -15.30
C PHE A 52 -3.92 3.46 -15.64
N SER A 53 -4.30 2.29 -15.11
CA SER A 53 -3.58 1.04 -15.37
C SER A 53 -3.68 0.62 -16.84
N LYS A 54 -4.81 0.88 -17.51
CA LYS A 54 -4.98 0.73 -18.98
C LYS A 54 -4.00 1.57 -19.81
N GLN A 55 -3.44 2.61 -19.21
CA GLN A 55 -2.45 3.50 -19.81
C GLN A 55 -1.02 3.16 -19.40
N CYS A 56 -0.82 2.10 -18.60
CA CYS A 56 0.48 1.57 -18.24
C CYS A 56 0.90 0.44 -19.20
N VAL A 57 2.19 0.36 -19.51
CA VAL A 57 2.73 -0.68 -20.39
C VAL A 57 4.05 -1.21 -19.82
N LEU A 58 4.07 -2.49 -19.44
CA LEU A 58 5.31 -3.22 -19.17
C LEU A 58 6.04 -3.49 -20.49
N LYS A 59 7.30 -3.05 -20.60
CA LYS A 59 8.08 -3.07 -21.83
C LYS A 59 8.89 -4.33 -22.04
N ASN A 60 9.16 -5.07 -20.97
CA ASN A 60 10.05 -6.22 -20.97
C ASN A 60 9.42 -7.42 -20.21
N PRO A 61 8.21 -7.88 -20.55
CA PRO A 61 7.55 -8.98 -19.85
C PRO A 61 8.34 -10.29 -19.86
N GLU A 62 9.22 -10.49 -20.84
CA GLU A 62 10.08 -11.67 -20.98
C GLU A 62 11.10 -11.86 -19.85
N VAL A 63 11.31 -10.83 -19.01
CA VAL A 63 12.22 -10.94 -17.85
C VAL A 63 11.58 -11.62 -16.65
N LEU A 64 10.26 -11.86 -16.70
CA LEU A 64 9.48 -12.48 -15.64
C LEU A 64 9.54 -14.01 -15.73
N SER A 65 9.60 -14.66 -14.57
CA SER A 65 9.48 -16.12 -14.41
C SER A 65 8.42 -16.39 -13.36
N PHE A 66 7.53 -17.34 -13.66
CA PHE A 66 6.34 -17.62 -12.87
C PHE A 66 6.47 -19.00 -12.23
N TYR A 67 6.10 -19.10 -10.96
CA TYR A 67 6.16 -20.32 -10.17
C TYR A 67 4.83 -20.48 -9.46
N TYR A 68 4.09 -21.53 -9.77
CA TYR A 68 2.78 -21.78 -9.18
C TYR A 68 2.82 -23.03 -8.31
N ASP A 69 2.41 -22.87 -7.05
CA ASP A 69 2.20 -23.97 -6.12
C ASP A 69 0.70 -24.34 -6.11
N PRO A 70 0.30 -25.50 -6.64
CA PRO A 70 -1.09 -25.93 -6.67
C PRO A 70 -1.63 -26.40 -5.32
N GLU A 71 -0.78 -26.75 -4.36
CA GLU A 71 -1.18 -27.22 -3.03
C GLU A 71 -1.53 -26.02 -2.14
N LEU A 72 -0.66 -25.00 -2.15
CA LEU A 72 -0.85 -23.76 -1.40
C LEU A 72 -1.73 -22.74 -2.14
N LEU A 73 -1.96 -22.95 -3.44
CA LEU A 73 -2.61 -22.02 -4.36
C LEU A 73 -1.90 -20.66 -4.38
N VAL A 74 -0.57 -20.68 -4.46
CA VAL A 74 0.29 -19.49 -4.46
C VAL A 74 0.99 -19.34 -5.80
N LEU A 75 0.89 -18.16 -6.41
CA LEU A 75 1.72 -17.74 -7.53
C LEU A 75 2.83 -16.83 -7.04
N ARG A 76 4.08 -17.23 -7.26
CA ARG A 76 5.26 -16.40 -7.08
C ARG A 76 5.77 -15.93 -8.44
N VAL A 77 6.13 -14.65 -8.55
CA VAL A 77 6.69 -14.07 -9.77
C VAL A 77 8.05 -13.45 -9.47
N VAL A 78 9.05 -13.84 -10.25
CA VAL A 78 10.45 -13.37 -10.10
C VAL A 78 10.86 -12.63 -11.37
N ALA A 79 11.57 -11.51 -11.23
CA ALA A 79 12.12 -10.75 -12.34
C ALA A 79 13.65 -10.91 -12.40
N LYS A 80 14.20 -11.30 -13.56
CA LYS A 80 15.66 -11.44 -13.75
C LYS A 80 16.37 -10.11 -14.01
N LYS A 81 15.61 -9.07 -14.33
CA LYS A 81 16.03 -7.70 -14.64
C LYS A 81 14.96 -6.74 -14.10
N PRO A 82 15.27 -5.46 -13.87
CA PRO A 82 14.24 -4.50 -13.48
C PRO A 82 13.13 -4.42 -14.53
N LEU A 83 11.90 -4.23 -14.07
CA LEU A 83 10.72 -4.04 -14.88
C LEU A 83 10.71 -2.60 -15.41
N LEU A 84 10.57 -2.46 -16.72
CA LEU A 84 10.53 -1.17 -17.41
C LEU A 84 9.09 -0.84 -17.75
N ILE A 85 8.51 0.15 -17.07
CA ILE A 85 7.09 0.44 -17.13
C ILE A 85 6.90 1.85 -17.66
N TYR A 86 6.11 1.99 -18.72
CA TYR A 86 5.70 3.29 -19.20
C TYR A 86 4.30 3.62 -18.70
N ASN A 87 4.21 4.55 -17.73
CA ASN A 87 2.94 5.08 -17.24
C ASN A 87 2.53 6.31 -18.06
N LYS A 88 1.68 6.11 -19.08
CA LYS A 88 1.20 7.19 -19.95
C LYS A 88 0.25 8.15 -19.22
N ALA A 89 -0.46 7.67 -18.20
CA ALA A 89 -1.43 8.47 -17.46
C ALA A 89 -0.74 9.54 -16.62
N LEU A 90 0.37 9.19 -15.96
CA LEU A 90 1.15 10.11 -15.11
C LEU A 90 2.35 10.74 -15.83
N GLY A 91 2.73 10.23 -17.00
CA GLY A 91 3.86 10.74 -17.76
C GLY A 91 5.21 10.38 -17.15
N TYR A 92 5.34 9.14 -16.65
CA TYR A 92 6.58 8.62 -16.09
C TYR A 92 7.07 7.39 -16.86
N ASN A 93 8.39 7.27 -17.03
CA ASN A 93 9.01 5.96 -17.15
C ASN A 93 9.40 5.50 -15.75
N ILE A 94 9.08 4.26 -15.41
CA ILE A 94 9.36 3.68 -14.10
C ILE A 94 10.28 2.48 -14.33
N THR A 95 11.44 2.50 -13.67
CA THR A 95 12.28 1.32 -13.52
C THR A 95 12.00 0.72 -12.15
N TYR A 96 11.54 -0.53 -12.11
CA TYR A 96 11.12 -1.19 -10.87
C TYR A 96 11.94 -2.45 -10.63
N TRP A 97 12.65 -2.51 -9.51
CA TRP A 97 13.34 -3.71 -9.05
C TRP A 97 12.39 -4.50 -8.17
N LEU A 98 11.91 -5.63 -8.69
CA LEU A 98 10.97 -6.50 -7.97
C LEU A 98 11.73 -7.42 -7.03
N ASP A 99 11.57 -7.20 -5.72
CA ASP A 99 12.15 -8.03 -4.68
C ASP A 99 11.27 -9.25 -4.39
N GLU A 100 9.96 -9.02 -4.32
CA GLU A 100 8.96 -10.04 -4.00
C GLU A 100 7.67 -9.78 -4.76
N PHE A 101 7.06 -10.85 -5.28
CA PHE A 101 5.66 -10.86 -5.71
C PHE A 101 5.07 -12.23 -5.39
N GLU A 102 4.04 -12.25 -4.57
CA GLU A 102 3.25 -13.43 -4.26
C GLU A 102 1.76 -13.10 -4.28
N GLN A 103 0.99 -14.00 -4.88
CA GLN A 103 -0.46 -13.96 -4.85
C GLN A 103 -0.97 -15.31 -4.35
N ASN A 104 -1.69 -15.29 -3.24
CA ASN A 104 -2.37 -16.47 -2.73
C ASN A 104 -3.84 -16.45 -3.20
N TYR A 105 -4.22 -17.37 -4.08
CA TYR A 105 -5.59 -17.44 -4.62
C TYR A 105 -6.62 -17.92 -3.60
N LYS A 106 -6.20 -18.62 -2.53
CA LYS A 106 -7.08 -19.06 -1.44
C LYS A 106 -7.46 -17.90 -0.52
N THR A 107 -6.47 -17.15 -0.03
CA THR A 107 -6.69 -16.02 0.90
C THR A 107 -6.98 -14.71 0.17
N ARG A 108 -6.69 -14.64 -1.14
CA ARG A 108 -6.72 -13.43 -1.99
C ARG A 108 -5.71 -12.37 -1.56
N ILE A 109 -4.74 -12.73 -0.71
CA ILE A 109 -3.66 -11.84 -0.31
C ILE A 109 -2.67 -11.72 -1.46
N ILE A 110 -2.25 -10.49 -1.72
CA ILE A 110 -1.19 -10.16 -2.66
C ILE A 110 -0.12 -9.44 -1.88
N ILE A 111 1.13 -9.89 -2.02
CA ILE A 111 2.31 -9.24 -1.48
C ILE A 111 3.17 -8.86 -2.67
N PHE A 112 3.57 -7.60 -2.76
CA PHE A 112 4.64 -7.20 -3.67
C PHE A 112 5.52 -6.14 -3.03
N LYS A 113 6.82 -6.27 -3.21
CA LYS A 113 7.84 -5.38 -2.66
C LYS A 113 8.89 -5.10 -3.71
N GLY A 114 9.41 -3.89 -3.70
CA GLY A 114 10.47 -3.50 -4.60
C GLY A 114 10.81 -2.02 -4.51
N SER A 115 11.84 -1.65 -5.25
CA SER A 115 12.31 -0.27 -5.36
C SER A 115 11.92 0.30 -6.71
N SER A 116 11.60 1.59 -6.77
CA SER A 116 11.19 2.27 -7.99
C SER A 116 12.00 3.53 -8.25
N LEU A 117 12.37 3.74 -9.51
CA LEU A 117 12.98 4.96 -10.01
C LEU A 117 12.06 5.57 -11.06
N PHE A 118 11.69 6.83 -10.87
CA PHE A 118 10.81 7.57 -11.76
C PHE A 118 11.60 8.56 -12.61
N GLU A 119 11.41 8.48 -13.93
CA GLU A 119 11.90 9.47 -14.87
C GLU A 119 10.73 10.29 -15.43
N ASP A 120 10.74 11.59 -15.19
CA ASP A 120 9.70 12.48 -15.68
C ASP A 120 9.81 12.66 -17.20
N ARG A 121 8.66 12.54 -17.90
CA ARG A 121 8.56 12.79 -19.34
C ARG A 121 8.14 14.21 -19.69
N ILE A 122 7.80 15.04 -18.70
CA ILE A 122 7.61 16.49 -18.90
C ILE A 122 8.96 17.10 -19.29
N LYS A 123 9.04 17.63 -20.50
CA LYS A 123 10.22 18.34 -21.01
C LYS A 123 9.88 19.81 -21.21
N ALA A 124 10.85 20.71 -20.98
CA ALA A 124 10.66 22.15 -21.17
C ALA A 124 10.17 22.53 -22.58
N LYS A 125 10.63 21.81 -23.61
CA LYS A 125 10.19 21.96 -25.01
C LYS A 125 9.07 21.00 -25.42
N GLY A 126 8.41 20.36 -24.46
CA GLY A 126 7.33 19.39 -24.69
C GLY A 126 5.96 20.02 -24.95
N ARG A 127 4.98 19.19 -25.29
CA ARG A 127 3.60 19.64 -25.54
C ARG A 127 2.94 20.07 -24.22
N LYS A 128 2.72 21.38 -24.05
CA LYS A 128 2.14 21.97 -22.82
C LYS A 128 0.81 21.34 -22.39
N SER A 129 -0.09 21.04 -23.34
CA SER A 129 -1.38 20.41 -23.03
C SER A 129 -1.23 19.00 -22.44
N GLN A 130 -0.22 18.25 -22.88
CA GLN A 130 0.06 16.91 -22.35
C GLN A 130 0.67 17.00 -20.95
N ALA A 131 1.61 17.92 -20.74
CA ALA A 131 2.18 18.18 -19.42
C ALA A 131 1.08 18.61 -18.41
N ALA A 132 0.15 19.48 -18.82
CA ALA A 132 -0.97 19.89 -17.99
C ALA A 132 -1.90 18.71 -17.64
N LYS A 133 -2.16 17.79 -18.59
CA LYS A 133 -2.92 16.57 -18.32
C LYS A 133 -2.20 15.68 -17.31
N TRP A 134 -0.90 15.44 -17.47
CA TRP A 134 -0.13 14.64 -16.53
C TRP A 134 -0.10 15.26 -15.13
N LEU A 135 0.10 16.57 -15.01
CA LEU A 135 0.05 17.25 -13.72
C LEU A 135 -1.32 17.12 -13.05
N LYS A 136 -2.42 17.24 -13.81
CA LYS A 136 -3.76 16.99 -13.29
C LYS A 136 -3.92 15.55 -12.78
N ASN A 137 -3.50 14.57 -13.58
CA ASN A 137 -3.58 13.16 -13.21
C ASN A 137 -2.69 12.82 -12.00
N ARG A 138 -1.55 13.50 -11.83
CA ARG A 138 -0.70 13.35 -10.63
C ARG A 138 -1.36 13.96 -9.39
N THR A 139 -2.09 15.07 -9.51
CA THR A 139 -2.91 15.58 -8.40
C THR A 139 -4.01 14.57 -8.02
N GLU A 140 -4.69 13.99 -9.01
CA GLU A 140 -5.72 12.96 -8.80
C GLU A 140 -5.12 11.70 -8.14
N ALA A 141 -3.96 11.22 -8.59
CA ALA A 141 -3.27 10.08 -7.98
C ALA A 141 -2.71 10.37 -6.58
N TYR A 142 -2.44 11.64 -6.26
CA TYR A 142 -1.95 12.04 -4.95
C TYR A 142 -3.07 12.13 -3.92
N ASN A 143 -4.15 12.81 -4.27
CA ASN A 143 -5.29 13.03 -3.40
C ASN A 143 -5.86 11.69 -2.92
N GLY A 144 -6.23 11.63 -1.64
CA GLY A 144 -6.73 10.40 -1.03
C GLY A 144 -5.72 9.26 -0.87
N SER A 145 -4.56 9.26 -1.54
CA SER A 145 -3.58 8.16 -1.49
C SER A 145 -2.98 7.92 -0.11
N VAL A 146 -2.33 6.76 0.08
CA VAL A 146 -1.55 6.45 1.29
C VAL A 146 -0.48 7.51 1.54
N MET A 147 0.22 7.99 0.50
CA MET A 147 1.24 9.04 0.65
C MET A 147 0.65 10.34 1.20
N HIS A 148 -0.50 10.77 0.69
CA HIS A 148 -1.21 11.96 1.18
C HIS A 148 -1.71 11.76 2.61
N PHE A 149 -2.25 10.58 2.93
CA PHE A 149 -2.66 10.24 4.30
C PHE A 149 -1.49 10.36 5.28
N ILE A 150 -0.34 9.75 4.98
CA ILE A 150 0.83 9.78 5.87
C ILE A 150 1.37 11.20 6.04
N ARG A 151 1.43 11.99 4.96
CA ARG A 151 1.81 13.41 5.04
C ARG A 151 0.85 14.19 5.92
N ALA A 152 -0.45 13.93 5.81
CA ALA A 152 -1.46 14.60 6.62
C ALA A 152 -1.38 14.21 8.10
N VAL A 153 -1.17 12.93 8.42
CA VAL A 153 -0.86 12.48 9.79
C VAL A 153 0.42 13.16 10.28
N TYR A 154 1.47 13.22 9.46
CA TYR A 154 2.74 13.85 9.82
C TYR A 154 2.58 15.33 10.16
N ALA A 155 1.86 16.07 9.31
CA ALA A 155 1.58 17.51 9.49
C ALA A 155 0.55 17.81 10.59
N GLY A 156 -0.25 16.83 11.01
CA GLY A 156 -1.33 17.06 11.97
C GLY A 156 -2.55 17.75 11.34
N ASP A 157 -2.88 17.41 10.10
CA ASP A 157 -3.93 18.08 9.33
C ASP A 157 -4.94 17.13 8.65
N LEU A 158 -5.11 15.89 9.12
CA LEU A 158 -6.01 14.86 8.55
C LEU A 158 -7.38 15.41 8.16
N ALA A 159 -8.06 16.04 9.11
CA ALA A 159 -9.42 16.54 8.91
C ALA A 159 -9.45 17.65 7.83
N LYS A 160 -8.46 18.55 7.82
CA LYS A 160 -8.31 19.60 6.80
C LYS A 160 -7.98 19.00 5.44
N SER A 161 -7.17 17.95 5.43
CA SER A 161 -6.75 17.20 4.25
C SER A 161 -7.90 16.35 3.66
N GLY A 162 -8.96 16.10 4.42
CA GLY A 162 -10.20 15.45 3.97
C GLY A 162 -10.34 14.00 4.41
N PHE A 163 -9.51 13.58 5.38
CA PHE A 163 -9.55 12.25 5.95
C PHE A 163 -10.44 12.21 7.19
N VAL A 164 -11.23 11.15 7.29
CA VAL A 164 -11.95 10.75 8.50
C VAL A 164 -11.48 9.36 8.88
N VAL A 165 -10.90 9.22 10.07
CA VAL A 165 -10.35 7.96 10.57
C VAL A 165 -11.22 7.46 11.72
N ARG A 166 -11.55 6.17 11.70
CA ARG A 166 -12.32 5.50 12.74
C ARG A 166 -11.69 4.16 13.05
N ARG A 167 -11.99 3.62 14.24
CA ARG A 167 -11.60 2.25 14.56
C ARG A 167 -12.55 1.27 13.88
N LEU A 168 -12.05 0.12 13.47
CA LEU A 168 -12.84 -0.97 12.93
C LEU A 168 -12.53 -2.28 13.64
N ASP A 169 -13.59 -3.02 13.93
CA ASP A 169 -13.52 -4.40 14.43
C ASP A 169 -14.10 -5.35 13.37
N LYS A 170 -13.36 -6.43 13.08
CA LYS A 170 -13.85 -7.53 12.26
C LYS A 170 -14.50 -8.56 13.18
N VAL A 171 -15.82 -8.55 13.23
CA VAL A 171 -16.60 -9.43 14.11
C VAL A 171 -17.02 -10.68 13.33
N GLU A 172 -16.69 -11.86 13.84
CA GLU A 172 -17.13 -13.11 13.23
C GLU A 172 -18.66 -13.21 13.33
N GLY A 173 -19.31 -13.43 12.18
CA GLY A 173 -20.74 -13.63 12.10
C GLY A 173 -21.14 -15.07 12.47
N TYR A 174 -22.45 -15.35 12.40
CA TYR A 174 -23.00 -16.67 12.73
C TYR A 174 -22.45 -17.83 11.90
N ARG A 175 -21.90 -17.55 10.71
CA ARG A 175 -21.25 -18.56 9.87
C ARG A 175 -19.75 -18.46 10.07
N LYS A 176 -19.16 -19.53 10.63
CA LYS A 176 -17.72 -19.64 10.87
C LYS A 176 -16.90 -19.22 9.64
N GLY A 177 -15.94 -18.34 9.85
CA GLY A 177 -15.07 -17.80 8.80
C GLY A 177 -15.68 -16.65 7.98
N LYS A 178 -16.88 -16.18 8.29
CA LYS A 178 -17.42 -14.92 7.74
C LYS A 178 -17.32 -13.82 8.77
N TYR A 179 -16.67 -12.73 8.40
CA TYR A 179 -16.51 -11.56 9.26
C TYR A 179 -17.31 -10.38 8.71
N THR A 180 -17.84 -9.57 9.63
CA THR A 180 -18.51 -8.31 9.34
C THR A 180 -17.66 -7.18 9.88
N ASN A 181 -17.50 -6.13 9.08
CA ASN A 181 -16.83 -4.90 9.49
C ASN A 181 -17.78 -4.06 10.36
N VAL A 182 -17.38 -3.80 11.60
CA VAL A 182 -18.08 -2.90 12.52
C VAL A 182 -17.20 -1.67 12.73
N VAL A 183 -17.65 -0.52 12.24
CA VAL A 183 -16.95 0.75 12.38
C VAL A 183 -17.43 1.46 13.64
N ASP A 184 -16.49 1.80 14.53
CA ASP A 184 -16.75 2.63 15.70
C ASP A 184 -17.17 4.03 15.23
N PRO A 185 -18.30 4.59 15.68
CA PRO A 185 -18.73 5.93 15.27
C PRO A 185 -17.74 7.04 15.68
N LYS A 186 -16.88 6.81 16.68
CA LYS A 186 -15.90 7.81 17.13
C LYS A 186 -14.85 8.05 16.04
N GLU A 187 -14.78 9.31 15.61
CA GLU A 187 -13.67 9.82 14.79
C GLU A 187 -12.41 9.97 15.63
N LEU A 188 -11.29 9.52 15.07
CA LEU A 188 -9.97 9.59 15.68
C LEU A 188 -9.23 10.82 15.14
N ALA A 189 -8.61 11.57 16.05
CA ALA A 189 -7.59 12.56 15.72
C ALA A 189 -6.22 11.88 15.58
N GLU A 190 -5.24 12.56 14.98
CA GLU A 190 -3.87 12.08 14.81
C GLU A 190 -3.26 11.62 16.15
N ALA A 191 -3.55 12.36 17.23
CA ALA A 191 -3.06 12.03 18.56
C ALA A 191 -3.64 10.73 19.15
N ASP A 192 -4.73 10.18 18.59
CA ASP A 192 -5.29 8.89 19.03
C ASP A 192 -4.50 7.69 18.50
N PHE A 193 -3.66 7.86 17.47
CA PHE A 193 -2.94 6.75 16.80
C PHE A 193 -1.56 7.12 16.25
N SER A 194 -1.05 8.30 16.55
CA SER A 194 0.31 8.72 16.22
C SER A 194 0.96 9.44 17.38
N GLU A 195 2.27 9.22 17.53
CA GLU A 195 3.09 9.82 18.57
C GLU A 195 4.33 10.45 17.93
N SER A 196 4.81 11.54 18.50
CA SER A 196 6.11 12.13 18.13
C SER A 196 7.12 11.81 19.23
N ILE A 197 8.15 11.05 18.88
CA ILE A 197 9.24 10.68 19.77
C ILE A 197 10.42 11.59 19.44
N LEU A 198 10.85 12.38 20.42
CA LEU A 198 12.09 13.15 20.30
C LEU A 198 13.27 12.17 20.30
N THR A 199 13.98 12.08 19.19
CA THR A 199 15.16 11.22 19.05
C THR A 199 16.45 11.96 19.43
N ASP A 200 16.51 13.27 19.19
CA ASP A 200 17.49 14.19 19.75
C ASP A 200 16.95 15.64 19.81
N SER A 201 17.81 16.64 20.02
CA SER A 201 17.41 18.05 20.08
C SER A 201 16.95 18.67 18.74
N LEU A 202 17.14 17.97 17.62
CA LEU A 202 16.92 18.46 16.25
C LEU A 202 16.00 17.54 15.43
N THR A 203 15.74 16.32 15.91
CA THR A 203 15.02 15.27 15.18
C THR A 203 13.84 14.77 16.01
N SER A 204 12.64 14.91 15.44
CA SER A 204 11.44 14.24 15.91
C SER A 204 11.12 13.09 14.97
N GLN A 205 11.21 11.87 15.47
CA GLN A 205 10.64 10.71 14.79
C GLN A 205 9.13 10.72 15.03
N LYS A 206 8.33 10.50 14.00
CA LYS A 206 6.89 10.34 14.15
C LYS A 206 6.51 8.89 13.87
N ILE A 207 5.71 8.31 14.75
CA ILE A 207 5.29 6.92 14.69
C ILE A 207 3.78 6.88 14.59
N ILE A 208 3.27 5.97 13.77
CA ILE A 208 1.86 5.55 13.81
C ILE A 208 1.79 4.22 14.56
N GLN A 209 0.92 4.15 15.57
CA GLN A 209 0.72 2.96 16.40
C GLN A 209 -0.77 2.69 16.62
N PHE A 210 -1.20 1.49 16.26
CA PHE A 210 -2.55 1.00 16.52
C PHE A 210 -2.58 -0.53 16.51
N THR A 211 -3.46 -1.13 17.31
CA THR A 211 -3.57 -2.60 17.46
C THR A 211 -4.76 -3.20 16.73
N LYS A 212 -5.74 -2.37 16.39
CA LYS A 212 -6.97 -2.74 15.67
C LYS A 212 -6.98 -2.11 14.29
N TYR A 213 -7.93 -2.49 13.44
CA TYR A 213 -8.05 -1.91 12.11
C TYR A 213 -8.39 -0.42 12.20
N LEU A 214 -7.80 0.36 11.29
CA LEU A 214 -8.27 1.70 10.98
C LEU A 214 -9.18 1.63 9.77
N TYR A 215 -10.37 2.22 9.88
CA TYR A 215 -11.22 2.56 8.75
C TYR A 215 -10.92 3.99 8.36
N VAL A 216 -10.49 4.20 7.12
CA VAL A 216 -10.11 5.50 6.58
C VAL A 216 -11.06 5.87 5.45
N LEU A 217 -11.71 7.01 5.58
CA LEU A 217 -12.55 7.60 4.56
C LEU A 217 -11.87 8.87 4.04
N TYR A 218 -11.81 9.03 2.72
CA TYR A 218 -11.40 10.28 2.08
C TYR A 218 -12.60 10.94 1.39
N ASN A 219 -12.95 12.14 1.84
CA ASN A 219 -14.24 12.78 1.50
C ASN A 219 -14.20 13.75 0.32
N LYS A 220 -13.02 14.01 -0.26
CA LYS A 220 -12.87 14.97 -1.37
C LYS A 220 -12.94 14.32 -2.75
N GLU A 221 -12.98 12.99 -2.81
CA GLU A 221 -13.11 12.24 -4.06
C GLU A 221 -14.03 11.04 -3.90
N LEU A 222 -14.58 10.59 -5.03
CA LEU A 222 -15.45 9.42 -5.09
C LEU A 222 -14.67 8.19 -5.56
N GLU A 223 -15.19 7.02 -5.22
CA GLU A 223 -14.65 5.74 -5.71
C GLU A 223 -14.88 5.59 -7.23
N GLU A 224 -13.85 5.13 -7.93
CA GLU A 224 -13.94 4.87 -9.37
C GLU A 224 -14.92 3.76 -9.73
N LEU A 225 -15.62 3.91 -10.86
CA LEU A 225 -16.53 2.89 -11.37
C LEU A 225 -15.85 1.55 -11.67
N SER A 226 -14.58 1.55 -12.09
CA SER A 226 -13.80 0.32 -12.29
C SER A 226 -13.60 -0.45 -11.00
N TYR A 227 -13.32 0.24 -9.89
CA TYR A 227 -13.25 -0.37 -8.56
C TYR A 227 -14.61 -0.97 -8.18
N LEU A 228 -15.68 -0.17 -8.27
CA LEU A 228 -17.00 -0.56 -7.81
C LEU A 228 -17.61 -1.72 -8.62
N LYS A 229 -17.44 -1.74 -9.95
CA LYS A 229 -17.96 -2.82 -10.81
C LYS A 229 -17.41 -4.20 -10.44
N ARG A 230 -16.18 -4.25 -9.90
CA ARG A 230 -15.57 -5.51 -9.45
C ARG A 230 -16.17 -5.99 -8.13
N GLN A 231 -16.55 -5.05 -7.27
CA GLN A 231 -17.20 -5.35 -5.99
C GLN A 231 -18.68 -5.72 -6.16
N TYR A 232 -19.35 -5.12 -7.16
CA TYR A 232 -20.78 -5.27 -7.41
C TYR A 232 -21.04 -5.80 -8.83
N LEU A 233 -20.72 -7.08 -9.06
CA LEU A 233 -20.82 -7.74 -10.37
C LEU A 233 -22.19 -7.64 -11.06
N PHE A 234 -23.27 -7.53 -10.29
CA PHE A 234 -24.66 -7.58 -10.80
C PHE A 234 -25.44 -6.27 -10.65
N ASN A 235 -24.86 -5.23 -10.04
CA ASN A 235 -25.54 -3.96 -9.77
C ASN A 235 -24.76 -2.79 -10.41
N GLN A 236 -25.44 -1.67 -10.70
CA GLN A 236 -24.78 -0.41 -10.99
C GLN A 236 -24.58 0.35 -9.68
N PRO A 237 -23.36 0.38 -9.12
CA PRO A 237 -23.10 1.04 -7.85
C PRO A 237 -23.08 2.57 -8.04
N ASN A 238 -23.64 3.30 -7.08
CA ASN A 238 -23.47 4.73 -6.98
C ASN A 238 -22.14 5.02 -6.26
N PRO A 239 -21.21 5.77 -6.88
CA PRO A 239 -19.97 6.14 -6.22
C PRO A 239 -20.19 6.93 -4.93
N GLY A 240 -19.62 6.44 -3.84
CA GLY A 240 -19.48 7.17 -2.59
C GLY A 240 -18.05 7.67 -2.38
N PRO A 241 -17.76 8.31 -1.22
CA PRO A 241 -16.40 8.65 -0.81
C PRO A 241 -15.48 7.42 -0.82
N GLN A 242 -14.18 7.64 -1.04
CA GLN A 242 -13.19 6.57 -1.02
C GLN A 242 -13.04 5.98 0.39
N THR A 243 -13.09 4.65 0.49
CA THR A 243 -12.99 3.94 1.77
C THR A 243 -11.94 2.84 1.75
N SER A 244 -11.08 2.85 2.77
CA SER A 244 -9.97 1.91 2.93
C SER A 244 -9.92 1.37 4.36
N ILE A 245 -9.35 0.18 4.52
CA ILE A 245 -9.06 -0.39 5.84
C ILE A 245 -7.56 -0.66 5.91
N VAL A 246 -6.95 -0.32 7.04
CA VAL A 246 -5.53 -0.57 7.29
C VAL A 246 -5.34 -1.37 8.57
N GLN A 247 -4.45 -2.34 8.51
CA GLN A 247 -3.92 -3.07 9.68
C GLN A 247 -2.40 -3.03 9.65
N LEU A 248 -1.76 -2.98 10.83
CA LEU A 248 -0.32 -3.27 10.95
C LEU A 248 -0.11 -4.78 11.09
N VAL A 249 0.69 -5.35 10.19
CA VAL A 249 1.04 -6.78 10.19
C VAL A 249 2.52 -6.93 10.51
N GLY A 250 2.85 -7.88 11.40
CA GLY A 250 4.22 -8.12 11.85
C GLY A 250 4.76 -7.10 12.86
N THR A 251 4.05 -5.99 13.09
CA THR A 251 4.37 -4.95 14.08
C THR A 251 3.07 -4.27 14.56
N THR A 252 3.14 -3.53 15.66
CA THR A 252 2.06 -2.67 16.16
C THR A 252 2.35 -1.18 15.96
N ALA A 253 3.54 -0.84 15.45
CA ALA A 253 4.00 0.52 15.24
C ALA A 253 4.90 0.61 14.01
N VAL A 254 4.82 1.73 13.29
CA VAL A 254 5.70 2.04 12.15
C VAL A 254 6.15 3.50 12.20
N GLU A 255 7.35 3.75 11.71
CA GLU A 255 7.84 5.11 11.53
C GLU A 255 7.24 5.74 10.27
N ILE A 256 6.96 7.03 10.34
CA ILE A 256 6.48 7.83 9.21
C ILE A 256 7.35 9.08 9.01
N PHE A 257 7.50 9.46 7.74
CA PHE A 257 8.37 10.56 7.34
C PHE A 257 7.58 11.70 6.66
N PRO A 258 8.11 12.95 6.65
CA PRO A 258 7.42 14.10 6.07
C PRO A 258 7.10 13.96 4.57
N ASN A 259 7.84 13.13 3.84
CA ASN A 259 7.62 12.87 2.42
C ASN A 259 6.54 11.81 2.15
N GLY A 260 5.96 11.20 3.19
CA GLY A 260 4.95 10.15 3.11
C GLY A 260 5.51 8.72 3.11
N HIS A 261 6.84 8.55 3.29
CA HIS A 261 7.44 7.23 3.47
C HIS A 261 7.02 6.61 4.82
N ILE A 262 6.94 5.27 4.85
CA ILE A 262 6.63 4.47 6.03
C ILE A 262 7.70 3.38 6.17
N GLU A 263 8.20 3.14 7.38
CA GLU A 263 9.16 2.08 7.65
C GLU A 263 8.74 1.17 8.82
N PRO A 264 8.62 -0.16 8.61
CA PRO A 264 8.65 -0.86 7.33
C PRO A 264 7.35 -0.71 6.54
N ALA A 265 7.43 -0.35 5.25
CA ALA A 265 6.24 -0.16 4.40
C ALA A 265 5.35 -1.41 4.28
N ILE A 266 5.94 -2.62 4.30
CA ILE A 266 5.21 -3.89 4.19
C ILE A 266 4.27 -4.16 5.38
N ALA A 267 4.47 -3.47 6.50
CA ALA A 267 3.60 -3.61 7.66
C ALA A 267 2.21 -3.03 7.43
N PHE A 268 2.05 -2.07 6.51
CA PHE A 268 0.76 -1.50 6.15
C PHE A 268 -0.03 -2.47 5.26
N PHE A 269 -0.86 -3.32 5.86
CA PHE A 269 -1.76 -4.19 5.13
C PHE A 269 -3.04 -3.43 4.75
N LEU A 270 -3.31 -3.36 3.45
CA LEU A 270 -4.34 -2.50 2.88
C LEU A 270 -5.52 -3.33 2.35
N GLU A 271 -6.74 -2.87 2.63
CA GLU A 271 -7.97 -3.34 2.02
C GLU A 271 -8.81 -2.16 1.52
N GLY A 272 -9.77 -2.43 0.64
CA GLY A 272 -10.63 -1.40 0.06
C GLY A 272 -9.93 -0.60 -1.03
N TYR A 273 -10.19 0.71 -1.06
CA TYR A 273 -9.75 1.56 -2.16
C TYR A 273 -8.23 1.67 -2.29
N TRP A 274 -7.49 1.71 -1.18
CA TRP A 274 -6.02 1.73 -1.22
C TRP A 274 -5.38 0.42 -1.69
N ALA A 275 -6.08 -0.72 -1.59
CA ALA A 275 -5.62 -1.97 -2.21
C ALA A 275 -5.86 -2.00 -3.73
N TYR A 276 -6.76 -1.14 -4.21
CA TYR A 276 -7.05 -0.94 -5.63
C TYR A 276 -6.04 0.00 -6.30
N GLU A 277 -5.60 1.05 -5.62
CA GLU A 277 -4.54 1.95 -6.09
C GLU A 277 -3.16 1.29 -5.96
N LYS A 278 -2.47 1.09 -7.08
CA LYS A 278 -1.18 0.39 -7.11
C LYS A 278 -0.15 1.21 -7.88
N LEU A 279 0.73 0.55 -8.65
CA LEU A 279 1.81 1.20 -9.37
C LEU A 279 1.33 2.12 -10.50
N ASP A 280 0.09 1.97 -10.98
CA ASP A 280 -0.53 2.88 -11.94
C ASP A 280 -0.74 4.30 -11.40
N LYS A 281 -0.91 4.42 -10.08
CA LYS A 281 -1.09 5.69 -9.35
C LYS A 281 0.09 6.05 -8.45
N LEU A 282 1.10 5.18 -8.34
CA LEU A 282 2.28 5.47 -7.52
C LEU A 282 3.01 6.72 -8.03
N LEU A 283 3.34 7.61 -7.10
CA LEU A 283 4.14 8.80 -7.31
C LEU A 283 5.49 8.66 -6.61
N PRO A 284 6.55 9.34 -7.08
CA PRO A 284 7.82 9.33 -6.39
C PRO A 284 7.70 10.08 -5.04
N LEU A 285 8.48 9.67 -4.04
CA LEU A 285 8.42 10.24 -2.68
C LEU A 285 8.72 11.75 -2.64
N ASP A 286 9.48 12.27 -3.60
CA ASP A 286 9.80 13.69 -3.73
C ASP A 286 8.72 14.50 -4.48
N TYR A 287 7.62 13.85 -4.90
CA TYR A 287 6.48 14.55 -5.51
C TYR A 287 5.90 15.59 -4.56
N LYS A 288 5.68 16.80 -5.07
CA LYS A 288 5.04 17.90 -4.35
C LYS A 288 3.72 18.25 -5.02
N ALA A 289 2.63 18.12 -4.26
CA ALA A 289 1.33 18.58 -4.72
C ALA A 289 1.31 20.11 -4.80
N LYS A 290 0.52 20.67 -5.72
CA LYS A 290 0.33 22.12 -5.77
C LYS A 290 -0.42 22.58 -4.52
N GLY A 291 0.23 23.39 -3.68
CA GLY A 291 -0.36 23.97 -2.47
C GLY A 291 0.14 23.37 -1.16
N GLU A 292 1.09 22.43 -1.22
CA GLU A 292 1.92 21.96 -0.09
C GLU A 292 3.35 22.53 -0.14
#